data_AF-A0A7R9MRW3-F1
#
_entry.id   AF-A0A7R9MRW3-F1
#
_cell.length_a   1.000
_cell.length_b   1.000
_cell.length_c   1.000
_cell.angle_alpha   90.00
_cell.angle_beta   90.00
_cell.angle_gamma   90.00
#
_symmetry.space_group_name_H-M   'P 1'
#
loop_
_entity.id
_entity.type
_entity.pdbx_description
1 polymer ?
#
loop_
_entity_poly.entity_id
_entity_poly.type
_entity_poly.pdbx_seq_one_letter_code
_entity_poly.pdbx_strand_id
1 'polypeptide(L)'
;VTDELAAIERHVDRVIDGVPQLVANCQQFSSAAKAICNRWRDVSQMLSNHPLILEVLEIPQLMDTCVRNNYYEEALQLYAYVQTLTKRHDSVAIIASIAKDVDVFREIMISQLLKELSVNIQLQNCLKIIGYLRRTDKFSETELRIKFLSARDQWLSAMIKEIPSNNPLIHITKVIETNRVNLFDIVTQYRAIFADMDPIVPQKHLYYGITTLATS
;
A
#
# COMPACT_ATOMS: atom_id res chain seq x y z
N VAL A 1 -10.07 -90.50 -10.94
CA VAL A 1 -9.16 -90.28 -9.79
C VAL A 1 -7.82 -89.68 -10.21
N THR A 2 -6.97 -90.34 -11.01
CA THR A 2 -5.64 -89.79 -11.40
C THR A 2 -5.71 -88.58 -12.35
N ASP A 3 -6.62 -88.59 -13.33
CA ASP A 3 -6.81 -87.43 -14.25
C ASP A 3 -7.42 -86.21 -13.55
N GLU A 4 -8.28 -86.42 -12.56
CA GLU A 4 -8.88 -85.35 -11.76
C GLU A 4 -7.85 -84.70 -10.83
N LEU A 5 -6.94 -85.50 -10.26
CA LEU A 5 -5.83 -84.99 -9.45
C LEU A 5 -4.86 -84.14 -10.28
N ALA A 6 -4.51 -84.58 -11.49
CA ALA A 6 -3.67 -83.83 -12.41
C ALA A 6 -4.34 -82.54 -12.91
N ALA A 7 -5.66 -82.54 -13.05
CA ALA A 7 -6.42 -81.32 -13.35
C ALA A 7 -6.37 -80.34 -12.19
N ILE A 8 -6.52 -80.81 -10.94
CA ILE A 8 -6.44 -79.97 -9.73
C ILE A 8 -5.03 -79.37 -9.59
N GLU A 9 -3.98 -80.14 -9.82
CA GLU A 9 -2.58 -79.67 -9.77
C GLU A 9 -2.32 -78.52 -10.75
N ARG A 10 -2.79 -78.64 -12.01
CA ARG A 10 -2.71 -77.55 -13.00
C ARG A 10 -3.55 -76.31 -12.65
N HIS A 11 -4.61 -76.46 -11.87
CA HIS A 11 -5.37 -75.30 -11.38
C HIS A 11 -4.64 -74.62 -10.22
N VAL A 12 -4.00 -75.40 -9.35
CA VAL A 12 -3.16 -74.89 -8.27
C VAL A 12 -1.95 -74.14 -8.84
N ASP A 13 -1.25 -74.69 -9.83
CA ASP A 13 -0.11 -74.03 -10.48
C ASP A 13 -0.52 -72.71 -11.15
N ARG A 14 -1.65 -72.68 -11.86
CA ARG A 14 -2.17 -71.43 -12.46
C ARG A 14 -2.55 -70.37 -11.43
N VAL A 15 -3.03 -70.78 -10.26
CA VAL A 15 -3.31 -69.85 -9.16
C VAL A 15 -2.00 -69.35 -8.56
N ILE A 16 -1.01 -70.22 -8.38
CA ILE A 16 0.32 -69.86 -7.89
C ILE A 16 0.99 -68.86 -8.83
N ASP A 17 0.91 -69.06 -10.15
CA ASP A 17 1.46 -68.15 -11.16
C ASP A 17 0.66 -66.83 -11.26
N GLY A 18 -0.66 -66.87 -11.04
CA GLY A 18 -1.54 -65.71 -11.11
C GLY A 18 -1.50 -64.80 -9.88
N VAL A 19 -1.16 -65.33 -8.71
CA VAL A 19 -1.10 -64.57 -7.43
C VAL A 19 -0.08 -63.42 -7.49
N PRO A 20 1.17 -63.60 -7.96
CA PRO A 20 2.13 -62.50 -8.10
C PRO A 20 1.62 -61.37 -9.01
N GLN A 21 0.92 -61.71 -10.10
CA GLN A 21 0.36 -60.74 -11.02
C GLN A 21 -0.83 -59.99 -10.40
N LEU A 22 -1.65 -60.68 -9.61
CA LEU A 22 -2.68 -60.03 -8.80
C LEU A 22 -2.08 -59.08 -7.76
N VAL A 23 -1.01 -59.50 -7.06
CA VAL A 23 -0.30 -58.65 -6.08
C VAL A 23 0.27 -57.40 -6.74
N ALA A 24 0.91 -57.55 -7.91
CA ALA A 24 1.41 -56.40 -8.69
C ALA A 24 0.29 -55.44 -9.09
N ASN A 25 -0.84 -55.97 -9.58
CA ASN A 25 -2.02 -55.18 -9.94
C ASN A 25 -2.63 -54.48 -8.72
N CYS A 26 -2.70 -55.14 -7.56
CA CYS A 26 -3.17 -54.53 -6.31
C CYS A 26 -2.23 -53.42 -5.81
N GLN A 27 -0.91 -53.59 -5.96
CA GLN A 27 0.06 -52.54 -5.62
C GLN A 27 -0.07 -51.33 -6.56
N GLN A 28 -0.24 -51.57 -7.85
CA GLN A 28 -0.47 -50.52 -8.84
C GLN A 28 -1.81 -49.80 -8.62
N PHE A 29 -2.86 -50.55 -8.28
CA PHE A 29 -4.15 -49.97 -7.90
C PHE A 29 -4.02 -49.15 -6.61
N SER A 30 -3.30 -49.65 -5.59
CA SER A 30 -3.09 -48.93 -4.34
C SER A 30 -2.32 -47.63 -4.54
N SER A 31 -1.28 -47.62 -5.39
CA SER A 31 -0.52 -46.41 -5.71
C SER A 31 -1.37 -45.40 -6.51
N ALA A 32 -2.14 -45.87 -7.49
CA ALA A 32 -3.09 -45.05 -8.24
C ALA A 32 -4.18 -44.46 -7.34
N ALA A 33 -4.76 -45.26 -6.45
CA ALA A 33 -5.75 -44.81 -5.48
C ALA A 33 -5.18 -43.76 -4.52
N LYS A 34 -3.94 -43.92 -4.04
CA LYS A 34 -3.25 -42.91 -3.23
C LYS A 34 -3.03 -41.60 -4.00
N ALA A 35 -2.62 -41.67 -5.25
CA ALA A 35 -2.45 -40.48 -6.10
C ALA A 35 -3.79 -39.75 -6.30
N ILE A 36 -4.87 -40.50 -6.53
CA ILE A 36 -6.24 -39.96 -6.64
C ILE A 36 -6.64 -39.29 -5.32
N CYS A 37 -6.47 -39.96 -4.17
CA CYS A 37 -6.79 -39.40 -2.86
C CYS A 37 -6.00 -38.13 -2.53
N ASN A 38 -4.70 -38.08 -2.87
CA ASN A 38 -3.89 -36.88 -2.69
C ASN A 38 -4.38 -35.74 -3.57
N ARG A 39 -4.67 -36.01 -4.85
CA ARG A 39 -5.24 -35.00 -5.75
C ARG A 39 -6.59 -34.48 -5.25
N TRP A 40 -7.46 -35.36 -4.76
CA TRP A 40 -8.73 -34.97 -4.16
C TRP A 40 -8.53 -34.09 -2.92
N ARG A 41 -7.54 -34.40 -2.09
CA ARG A 41 -7.19 -33.58 -0.92
C ARG A 41 -6.73 -32.18 -1.34
N ASP A 42 -5.85 -32.09 -2.33
CA ASP A 42 -5.35 -30.81 -2.84
C ASP A 42 -6.48 -29.96 -3.45
N VAL A 43 -7.33 -30.58 -4.28
CA VAL A 43 -8.50 -29.91 -4.88
C VAL A 43 -9.50 -29.47 -3.81
N SER A 44 -9.77 -30.32 -2.83
CA SER A 44 -10.68 -29.97 -1.73
C SER A 44 -10.12 -28.81 -0.91
N GLN A 45 -8.81 -28.78 -0.66
CA GLN A 45 -8.17 -27.68 0.06
C GLN A 45 -8.21 -26.38 -0.75
N MET A 46 -7.94 -26.44 -2.06
CA MET A 46 -8.07 -25.29 -2.96
C MET A 46 -9.49 -24.75 -3.00
N LEU A 47 -10.50 -25.63 -3.07
CA LEU A 47 -11.90 -25.23 -3.08
C LEU A 47 -12.31 -24.57 -1.76
N SER A 48 -11.84 -25.08 -0.62
CA SER A 48 -12.12 -24.49 0.69
C SER A 48 -11.47 -23.11 0.89
N ASN A 49 -10.31 -22.88 0.29
CA ASN A 49 -9.57 -21.61 0.40
C ASN A 49 -9.89 -20.62 -0.73
N HIS A 50 -10.65 -21.04 -1.75
CA HIS A 50 -10.99 -20.21 -2.90
C HIS A 50 -11.59 -18.84 -2.53
N PRO A 51 -12.52 -18.72 -1.55
CA PRO A 51 -13.05 -17.41 -1.18
C PRO A 51 -11.97 -16.45 -0.68
N LEU A 52 -11.05 -16.93 0.17
CA LEU A 52 -9.95 -16.13 0.71
C LEU A 52 -8.97 -15.69 -0.38
N ILE A 53 -8.71 -16.57 -1.36
CA ILE A 53 -7.85 -16.22 -2.51
C ILE A 53 -8.51 -15.11 -3.33
N LEU A 54 -9.82 -15.21 -3.56
CA LEU A 54 -10.58 -14.24 -4.32
C LEU A 54 -10.62 -12.88 -3.61
N GLU A 55 -10.82 -12.84 -2.29
CA GLU A 55 -10.74 -11.61 -1.50
C GLU A 55 -9.39 -10.90 -1.67
N VAL A 56 -8.28 -11.66 -1.67
CA VAL A 56 -6.93 -11.10 -1.88
C VAL A 56 -6.78 -10.53 -3.30
N LEU A 57 -7.33 -11.21 -4.31
CA LEU A 57 -7.31 -10.76 -5.70
C LEU A 57 -8.16 -9.50 -5.92
N GLU A 58 -9.18 -9.26 -5.09
CA GLU A 58 -10.06 -8.09 -5.17
C GLU A 58 -9.49 -6.83 -4.48
N ILE A 59 -8.42 -6.95 -3.68
CA ILE A 59 -7.84 -5.82 -2.93
C ILE A 59 -7.52 -4.62 -3.83
N PRO A 60 -6.91 -4.74 -5.01
CA PRO A 60 -6.65 -3.58 -5.88
C PRO A 60 -7.94 -2.85 -6.29
N GLN A 61 -9.02 -3.58 -6.56
CA GLN A 61 -10.31 -3.00 -6.95
C GLN A 61 -10.97 -2.30 -5.76
N LEU A 62 -10.87 -2.90 -4.58
CA LEU A 62 -11.35 -2.31 -3.34
C LEU A 62 -10.56 -1.03 -3.02
N MET A 63 -9.23 -1.07 -3.18
CA MET A 63 -8.35 0.09 -3.00
C MET A 63 -8.70 1.23 -3.96
N ASP A 64 -8.91 0.95 -5.25
CA ASP A 64 -9.36 1.96 -6.23
C ASP A 64 -10.68 2.61 -5.78
N THR A 65 -11.62 1.79 -5.33
CA THR A 65 -12.92 2.26 -4.82
C THR A 65 -12.75 3.14 -3.58
N CYS A 66 -11.90 2.76 -2.63
CA CYS A 66 -11.62 3.56 -1.45
C CYS A 66 -10.99 4.92 -1.82
N VAL A 67 -9.97 4.92 -2.69
CA VAL A 67 -9.27 6.14 -3.11
C VAL A 67 -10.19 7.08 -3.89
N ARG A 68 -11.04 6.57 -4.79
CA ARG A 68 -12.01 7.40 -5.52
C ARG A 68 -13.07 8.05 -4.64
N ASN A 69 -13.43 7.39 -3.55
CA ASN A 69 -14.43 7.89 -2.59
C ASN A 69 -13.82 8.67 -1.42
N ASN A 70 -12.51 8.93 -1.43
CA ASN A 70 -11.76 9.59 -0.35
C ASN A 70 -11.78 8.86 1.00
N TYR A 71 -12.01 7.54 0.99
CA TYR A 71 -11.88 6.65 2.14
C TYR A 71 -10.39 6.30 2.37
N TYR A 72 -9.62 7.32 2.76
CA TYR A 72 -8.15 7.23 2.83
C TYR A 72 -7.64 6.38 4.00
N GLU A 73 -8.40 6.29 5.09
CA GLU A 73 -8.03 5.46 6.25
C GLU A 73 -8.08 3.97 5.87
N GLU A 74 -9.16 3.55 5.23
CA GLU A 74 -9.38 2.20 4.73
C GLU A 74 -8.36 1.87 3.64
N ALA A 75 -8.09 2.81 2.73
CA ALA A 75 -7.05 2.65 1.72
C ALA A 75 -5.65 2.41 2.34
N LEU A 76 -5.30 3.15 3.39
CA LEU A 76 -4.03 2.95 4.11
C LEU A 76 -3.97 1.60 4.83
N GLN A 77 -5.09 1.10 5.35
CA GLN A 77 -5.16 -0.23 5.96
C GLN A 77 -4.94 -1.33 4.92
N LEU A 78 -5.57 -1.23 3.74
CA LEU A 78 -5.36 -2.14 2.63
C LEU A 78 -3.90 -2.12 2.16
N TYR A 79 -3.31 -0.94 2.05
CA TYR A 79 -1.88 -0.80 1.72
C TYR A 79 -0.99 -1.51 2.74
N ALA A 80 -1.18 -1.27 4.03
CA ALA A 80 -0.38 -1.91 5.09
C ALA A 80 -0.55 -3.44 5.10
N TYR A 81 -1.77 -3.92 4.84
CA TYR A 81 -2.05 -5.35 4.72
C TYR A 81 -1.29 -5.97 3.55
N VAL A 82 -1.34 -5.37 2.36
CA VAL A 82 -0.64 -5.87 1.18
C VAL A 82 0.88 -5.84 1.37
N GLN A 83 1.43 -4.78 1.96
CA GLN A 83 2.86 -4.71 2.30
C GLN A 83 3.30 -5.85 3.25
N THR A 84 2.44 -6.20 4.22
CA THR A 84 2.69 -7.34 5.11
C THR A 84 2.58 -8.69 4.38
N LEU A 85 1.62 -8.79 3.46
CA LEU A 85 1.39 -9.98 2.65
C LEU A 85 2.57 -10.26 1.70
N THR A 86 3.08 -9.22 1.04
CA THR A 86 4.26 -9.30 0.16
C THR A 86 5.45 -9.84 0.94
N LYS A 87 5.81 -9.21 2.07
CA LYS A 87 6.94 -9.64 2.92
C LYS A 87 6.87 -11.10 3.37
N ARG A 88 5.66 -11.63 3.57
CA ARG A 88 5.44 -13.03 3.97
C ARG A 88 5.54 -14.01 2.81
N HIS A 89 5.29 -13.57 1.58
CA HIS A 89 5.11 -14.41 0.40
C HIS A 89 5.84 -13.87 -0.83
N ASP A 90 7.10 -13.46 -0.65
CA ASP A 90 7.95 -12.86 -1.69
C ASP A 90 8.13 -13.74 -2.95
N SER A 91 7.97 -15.06 -2.83
CA SER A 91 8.12 -15.99 -3.96
C SER A 91 6.90 -16.06 -4.89
N VAL A 92 5.77 -15.43 -4.53
CA VAL A 92 4.51 -15.55 -5.28
C VAL A 92 4.33 -14.33 -6.20
N ALA A 93 4.49 -14.54 -7.52
CA ALA A 93 4.40 -13.49 -8.52
C ALA A 93 3.06 -12.73 -8.54
N ILE A 94 1.95 -13.41 -8.21
CA ILE A 94 0.62 -12.78 -8.16
C ILE A 94 0.56 -11.72 -7.05
N ILE A 95 1.13 -12.01 -5.88
CA ILE A 95 1.16 -11.06 -4.75
C ILE A 95 2.04 -9.86 -5.08
N ALA A 96 3.15 -10.06 -5.80
CA ALA A 96 3.97 -8.96 -6.30
C ALA A 96 3.21 -8.08 -7.32
N SER A 97 2.38 -8.67 -8.18
CA SER A 97 1.50 -7.90 -9.09
C SER A 97 0.48 -7.07 -8.32
N ILE A 98 -0.19 -7.66 -7.31
CA ILE A 98 -1.16 -6.96 -6.45
C ILE A 98 -0.49 -5.77 -5.74
N ALA A 99 0.71 -5.98 -5.19
CA ALA A 99 1.46 -4.91 -4.52
C ALA A 99 1.75 -3.74 -5.46
N LYS A 100 2.15 -4.03 -6.71
CA LYS A 100 2.38 -3.01 -7.73
C LYS A 100 1.10 -2.25 -8.08
N ASP A 101 -0.02 -2.93 -8.22
CA ASP A 101 -1.31 -2.27 -8.53
C ASP A 101 -1.76 -1.38 -7.37
N VAL A 102 -1.60 -1.84 -6.13
CA VAL A 102 -1.91 -1.04 -4.93
C VAL A 102 -0.97 0.17 -4.80
N ASP A 103 0.31 0.04 -5.16
CA ASP A 103 1.24 1.18 -5.20
C ASP A 103 0.78 2.27 -6.16
N VAL A 104 0.20 1.91 -7.33
CA VAL A 104 -0.39 2.88 -8.26
C VAL A 104 -1.52 3.66 -7.60
N PHE A 105 -2.43 2.98 -6.89
CA PHE A 105 -3.53 3.66 -6.19
C PHE A 105 -3.05 4.51 -5.01
N ARG A 106 -1.99 4.08 -4.32
CA ARG A 106 -1.32 4.90 -3.28
C ARG A 106 -0.76 6.20 -3.86
N GLU A 107 -0.15 6.16 -5.04
CA GLU A 107 0.35 7.35 -5.73
C GLU A 107 -0.76 8.33 -6.12
N ILE A 108 -1.89 7.81 -6.57
CA ILE A 108 -3.09 8.61 -6.86
C ILE A 108 -3.61 9.26 -5.58
N MET A 109 -3.74 8.49 -4.49
CA MET A 109 -4.17 8.98 -3.18
C MET A 109 -3.26 10.11 -2.67
N ILE A 110 -1.94 9.93 -2.73
CA ILE A 110 -0.98 10.97 -2.34
C ILE A 110 -1.18 12.24 -3.16
N SER A 111 -1.40 12.11 -4.47
CA SER A 111 -1.62 13.26 -5.35
C SER A 111 -2.91 14.01 -5.00
N GLN A 112 -3.99 13.30 -4.64
CA GLN A 112 -5.24 13.90 -4.18
C GLN A 112 -5.07 14.64 -2.84
N LEU A 113 -4.41 14.00 -1.87
CA LEU A 113 -4.11 14.58 -0.56
C LEU A 113 -3.27 15.87 -0.68
N LEU A 114 -2.25 15.88 -1.54
CA LEU A 114 -1.43 17.07 -1.79
C LEU A 114 -2.24 18.19 -2.44
N LYS A 115 -3.16 17.85 -3.36
CA LYS A 115 -4.05 18.83 -3.99
C LYS A 115 -5.02 19.46 -2.97
N GLU A 116 -5.52 18.67 -2.02
CA GLU A 116 -6.40 19.15 -0.96
C GLU A 116 -5.69 20.15 -0.01
N LEU A 117 -4.38 20.00 0.20
CA LEU A 117 -3.56 20.97 0.93
C LEU A 117 -3.39 22.31 0.21
N SER A 118 -3.54 22.35 -1.13
CA SER A 118 -3.44 23.58 -1.93
C SER A 118 -4.75 24.40 -1.97
N VAL A 119 -5.72 24.08 -1.12
CA VAL A 119 -7.01 24.81 -0.99
C VAL A 119 -7.12 25.42 0.41
N ASN A 120 -8.10 26.30 0.61
CA ASN A 120 -8.43 26.81 1.94
C ASN A 120 -8.92 25.64 2.81
N ILE A 121 -8.17 25.34 3.87
CA ILE A 121 -8.39 24.16 4.70
C ILE A 121 -8.05 24.47 6.16
N GLN A 122 -8.86 23.90 7.04
CA GLN A 122 -8.75 24.07 8.49
C GLN A 122 -7.63 23.21 9.08
N LEU A 123 -7.07 23.65 10.20
CA LEU A 123 -5.98 22.96 10.91
C LEU A 123 -6.25 21.46 11.13
N GLN A 124 -7.46 21.10 11.56
CA GLN A 124 -7.82 19.70 11.86
C GLN A 124 -7.69 18.80 10.63
N ASN A 125 -8.05 19.30 9.45
CA ASN A 125 -7.93 18.53 8.22
C ASN A 125 -6.47 18.49 7.72
N CYS A 126 -5.68 19.55 7.97
CA CYS A 126 -4.25 19.55 7.67
C CYS A 126 -3.50 18.46 8.46
N LEU A 127 -3.82 18.35 9.76
CA LEU A 127 -3.27 17.31 10.64
C LEU A 127 -3.65 15.92 10.13
N LYS A 128 -4.91 15.71 9.73
CA LYS A 128 -5.36 14.44 9.14
C LYS A 128 -4.60 14.11 7.85
N ILE A 129 -4.54 15.04 6.89
CA ILE A 129 -3.87 14.81 5.61
C ILE A 129 -2.37 14.52 5.81
N ILE A 130 -1.68 15.33 6.62
CA ILE A 130 -0.26 15.09 6.89
C ILE A 130 -0.07 13.76 7.65
N GLY A 131 -0.98 13.41 8.56
CA GLY A 131 -1.01 12.11 9.22
C GLY A 131 -1.12 10.94 8.23
N TYR A 132 -2.00 11.06 7.23
CA TYR A 132 -2.10 10.08 6.15
C TYR A 132 -0.83 10.01 5.32
N LEU A 133 -0.28 11.17 4.90
CA LEU A 133 0.96 11.24 4.12
C LEU A 133 2.15 10.62 4.88
N ARG A 134 2.26 10.82 6.20
CA ARG A 134 3.27 10.15 7.04
C ARG A 134 3.12 8.63 7.00
N ARG A 135 1.90 8.12 7.12
CA ARG A 135 1.62 6.67 7.08
C ARG A 135 1.84 6.03 5.72
N THR A 136 1.94 6.81 4.64
CA THR A 136 2.35 6.26 3.35
C THR A 136 3.83 5.86 3.35
N ASP A 137 4.66 6.38 4.25
CA ASP A 137 6.12 6.17 4.30
C ASP A 137 6.84 6.56 3.00
N LYS A 138 6.24 7.47 2.20
CA LYS A 138 6.85 7.96 0.95
C LYS A 138 7.86 9.08 1.19
N PHE A 139 7.57 9.95 2.13
CA PHE A 139 8.23 11.23 2.31
C PHE A 139 8.90 11.27 3.67
N SER A 140 10.12 11.79 3.71
CA SER A 140 10.75 12.22 4.95
C SER A 140 9.99 13.41 5.56
N GLU A 141 10.16 13.66 6.87
CA GLU A 141 9.56 14.83 7.53
C GLU A 141 9.98 16.16 6.86
N THR A 142 11.22 16.25 6.39
CA THR A 142 11.70 17.43 5.65
C THR A 142 10.95 17.61 4.34
N GLU A 143 10.70 16.54 3.59
CA GLU A 143 9.92 16.60 2.35
C GLU A 143 8.45 16.95 2.63
N LEU A 144 7.85 16.40 3.69
CA LEU A 144 6.49 16.76 4.09
C LEU A 144 6.36 18.25 4.43
N ARG A 145 7.35 18.84 5.11
CA ARG A 145 7.40 20.28 5.38
C ARG A 145 7.46 21.10 4.09
N ILE A 146 8.34 20.72 3.17
CA ILE A 146 8.48 21.41 1.87
C ILE A 146 7.18 21.29 1.08
N LYS A 147 6.57 20.10 1.01
CA LYS A 147 5.30 19.87 0.33
C LYS A 147 4.17 20.69 0.93
N PHE A 148 4.07 20.73 2.27
CA PHE A 148 3.07 21.54 2.97
C PHE A 148 3.25 23.03 2.64
N LEU A 149 4.46 23.57 2.80
CA LEU A 149 4.74 24.98 2.53
C LEU A 149 4.53 25.34 1.06
N SER A 150 4.93 24.47 0.13
CA SER A 150 4.71 24.66 -1.30
C SER A 150 3.23 24.68 -1.68
N ALA A 151 2.43 23.79 -1.10
CA ALA A 151 0.98 23.78 -1.30
C ALA A 151 0.33 25.08 -0.76
N ARG A 152 0.78 25.53 0.42
CA ARG A 152 0.33 26.79 1.02
C ARG A 152 0.72 28.03 0.24
N ASP A 153 1.94 28.07 -0.27
CA ASP A 153 2.42 29.15 -1.13
C ASP A 153 1.60 29.22 -2.43
N GLN A 154 1.34 28.07 -3.04
CA GLN A 154 0.50 27.99 -4.24
C GLN A 154 -0.92 28.51 -3.98
N TRP A 155 -1.54 28.10 -2.86
CA TRP A 155 -2.87 28.55 -2.46
C TRP A 155 -2.91 30.06 -2.20
N LEU A 156 -1.97 30.58 -1.40
CA LEU A 156 -1.89 31.99 -1.06
C LEU A 156 -1.63 32.85 -2.30
N SER A 157 -0.73 32.41 -3.18
CA SER A 157 -0.44 33.07 -4.45
C SER A 157 -1.67 33.12 -5.36
N ALA A 158 -2.48 32.06 -5.40
CA ALA A 158 -3.74 32.07 -6.15
C ALA A 158 -4.74 33.08 -5.55
N MET A 159 -4.89 33.08 -4.23
CA MET A 159 -5.78 34.01 -3.53
C MET A 159 -5.39 35.48 -3.74
N ILE A 160 -4.08 35.80 -3.73
CA ILE A 160 -3.60 37.16 -3.96
C ILE A 160 -3.89 37.62 -5.40
N LYS A 161 -3.77 36.72 -6.39
CA LYS A 161 -4.07 37.03 -7.80
C LYS A 161 -5.53 37.36 -8.06
N GLU A 162 -6.45 36.90 -7.21
CA GLU A 162 -7.88 37.20 -7.32
C GLU A 162 -8.24 38.59 -6.78
N ILE A 163 -7.32 39.31 -6.13
CA ILE A 163 -7.58 40.63 -5.56
C ILE A 163 -7.67 41.67 -6.69
N PRO A 164 -8.79 42.43 -6.80
CA PRO A 164 -8.96 43.41 -7.87
C PRO A 164 -7.90 44.53 -7.82
N SER A 165 -7.28 44.80 -8.97
CA SER A 165 -6.23 45.84 -9.10
C SER A 165 -6.75 47.22 -9.53
N ASN A 166 -8.07 47.44 -9.50
CA ASN A 166 -8.72 48.65 -10.06
C ASN A 166 -8.29 49.95 -9.36
N ASN A 167 -8.05 49.91 -8.05
CA ASN A 167 -7.57 51.05 -7.27
C ASN A 167 -6.30 50.64 -6.52
N PRO A 168 -5.12 51.24 -6.80
CA PRO A 168 -3.85 50.83 -6.21
C PRO A 168 -3.83 50.84 -4.68
N LEU A 169 -4.45 51.83 -4.02
CA LEU A 169 -4.47 51.93 -2.57
C LEU A 169 -5.35 50.84 -1.95
N ILE A 170 -6.51 50.57 -2.56
CA ILE A 170 -7.42 49.50 -2.11
C ILE A 170 -6.79 48.14 -2.34
N HIS A 171 -6.13 47.95 -3.49
CA HIS A 171 -5.42 46.73 -3.84
C HIS A 171 -4.30 46.43 -2.82
N ILE A 172 -3.39 47.39 -2.57
CA ILE A 172 -2.29 47.21 -1.61
C ILE A 172 -2.83 46.90 -0.21
N THR A 173 -3.83 47.65 0.26
CA THR A 173 -4.44 47.42 1.58
C THR A 173 -5.03 46.02 1.67
N LYS A 174 -5.76 45.57 0.64
CA LYS A 174 -6.38 44.24 0.63
C LYS A 174 -5.35 43.12 0.53
N VAL A 175 -4.27 43.30 -0.24
CA VAL A 175 -3.15 42.34 -0.31
C VAL A 175 -2.47 42.21 1.04
N ILE A 176 -2.18 43.33 1.73
CA ILE A 176 -1.54 43.33 3.05
C ILE A 176 -2.42 42.59 4.07
N GLU A 177 -3.70 42.92 4.16
CA GLU A 177 -4.61 42.28 5.11
C GLU A 177 -4.77 40.78 4.83
N THR A 178 -4.97 40.42 3.56
CA THR A 178 -5.08 39.01 3.13
C THR A 178 -3.81 38.23 3.46
N ASN A 179 -2.65 38.80 3.14
CA ASN A 179 -1.37 38.15 3.41
C ASN A 179 -1.13 37.98 4.92
N ARG A 180 -1.43 39.01 5.73
CA ARG A 180 -1.23 38.96 7.19
C ARG A 180 -2.03 37.81 7.82
N VAL A 181 -3.32 37.72 7.51
CA VAL A 181 -4.21 36.70 8.09
C VAL A 181 -3.77 35.31 7.66
N ASN A 182 -3.55 35.10 6.36
CA ASN A 182 -3.24 33.77 5.84
C ASN A 182 -1.84 33.30 6.21
N LEU A 183 -0.84 34.18 6.26
CA LEU A 183 0.49 33.80 6.74
C LEU A 183 0.47 33.42 8.21
N PHE A 184 -0.30 34.15 9.04
CA PHE A 184 -0.47 33.80 10.43
C PHE A 184 -1.08 32.39 10.59
N ASP A 185 -2.10 32.08 9.81
CA ASP A 185 -2.72 30.75 9.79
C ASP A 185 -1.73 29.67 9.31
N ILE A 186 -1.00 29.90 8.22
CA ILE A 186 -0.01 28.96 7.70
C ILE A 186 1.09 28.69 8.73
N VAL A 187 1.61 29.72 9.39
CA VAL A 187 2.63 29.57 10.44
C VAL A 187 2.07 28.80 11.64
N THR A 188 0.85 29.12 12.06
CA THR A 188 0.17 28.43 13.17
C THR A 188 -0.03 26.95 12.83
N GLN A 189 -0.48 26.65 11.62
CA GLN A 189 -0.66 25.28 11.14
C GLN A 189 0.66 24.53 11.05
N TYR A 190 1.69 25.14 10.45
CA TYR A 190 3.02 24.54 10.35
C TYR A 190 3.56 24.17 11.73
N ARG A 191 3.49 25.10 12.69
CA ARG A 191 3.92 24.84 14.06
C ARG A 191 3.14 23.70 14.69
N ALA A 192 1.82 23.69 14.58
CA ALA A 192 1.00 22.63 15.14
C ALA A 192 1.27 21.25 14.54
N ILE A 193 1.61 21.17 13.24
CA ILE A 193 1.84 19.91 12.51
C ILE A 193 3.26 19.36 12.73
N PHE A 194 4.24 20.23 12.93
CA PHE A 194 5.67 19.89 12.95
C PHE A 194 6.39 20.27 14.26
N ALA A 195 5.65 20.61 15.33
CA ALA A 195 6.18 21.07 16.63
C ALA A 195 7.22 20.13 17.25
N ASP A 196 7.08 18.82 17.03
CA ASP A 196 7.83 17.80 17.77
C ASP A 196 9.34 17.75 17.46
N MET A 197 9.84 18.53 16.51
CA MET A 197 11.21 18.38 15.99
C MET A 197 11.99 19.70 15.82
N ASP A 198 11.59 20.77 16.53
CA ASP A 198 12.41 21.98 16.65
C ASP A 198 13.24 21.93 17.96
N PRO A 199 14.47 21.40 17.99
CA PRO A 199 15.47 22.11 18.75
C PRO A 199 15.72 23.39 17.94
N ILE A 200 15.24 24.53 18.44
CA ILE A 200 15.69 25.85 18.01
C ILE A 200 17.18 25.93 18.35
N VAL A 201 18.04 25.30 17.54
CA VAL A 201 19.45 25.60 17.51
C VAL A 201 19.58 26.67 16.45
N PRO A 202 19.69 27.96 16.83
CA PRO A 202 20.18 28.94 15.88
C PRO A 202 21.55 28.45 15.45
N GLN A 203 21.68 27.95 14.21
CA GLN A 203 22.97 27.65 13.61
C GLN A 203 23.74 28.96 13.55
N LYS A 204 24.59 29.19 14.56
CA LYS A 204 25.50 30.35 14.68
C LYS A 204 26.50 30.47 13.53
N HIS A 205 26.47 29.57 12.54
CA HIS A 205 27.43 29.53 11.43
C HIS A 205 27.13 30.50 10.27
N LEU A 206 25.99 31.19 10.25
CA LEU A 206 25.68 32.18 9.21
C LEU A 206 25.98 33.65 9.58
N TYR A 207 26.39 33.95 10.81
CA TYR A 207 26.72 35.32 11.23
C TYR A 207 28.23 35.68 11.16
N TYR A 208 29.12 34.71 11.02
CA TYR A 208 30.58 34.97 10.97
C TYR A 208 31.10 35.35 9.57
N GLY A 209 30.26 35.31 8.53
CA GLY A 209 30.66 35.64 7.15
C GLY A 209 30.57 37.12 6.79
N ILE A 210 29.93 37.96 7.61
CA ILE A 210 29.61 39.36 7.25
C ILE A 210 30.46 40.39 8.01
N THR A 211 31.13 39.99 9.10
CA THR A 211 32.01 40.89 9.88
C THR A 211 33.47 40.91 9.41
N THR A 212 33.89 40.00 8.54
CA THR A 212 35.30 39.92 8.08
C THR A 212 35.57 40.74 6.81
N LEU A 213 34.54 41.31 6.16
CA LEU A 213 34.70 42.17 4.97
C LEU A 213 34.65 43.68 5.28
N ALA A 214 34.57 44.08 6.55
CA ALA A 214 34.55 45.49 6.97
C ALA A 214 35.89 45.99 7.53
N THR A 215 36.96 45.19 7.49
CA THR A 215 38.32 45.62 7.89
C THR A 215 39.36 45.08 6.91
N SER A 216 39.38 45.65 5.70
CA SER A 216 40.55 45.74 4.82
C SER A 216 40.34 46.87 3.83
#